data_AF-A0A378WWI0-F1
#
_entry.id   AF-A0A378WWI0-F1
#
_cell.length_a   1.000
_cell.length_b   1.000
_cell.length_c   1.000
_cell.angle_alpha   90.00
_cell.angle_beta   90.00
_cell.angle_gamma   90.00
#
_symmetry.space_group_name_H-M   'P 1'
#
loop_
_entity.id
_entity.type
_entity.pdbx_description
1 polymer ?
#
loop_
_entity_poly.entity_id
_entity_poly.type
_entity_poly.pdbx_seq_one_letter_code
_entity_poly.pdbx_strand_id
1 'polypeptide(L)'
;MFSLDGVEYEIDLSTKNARKLRGVFEQWTGPARKVGRIPRGKARAATRTTADKQQTGAIREWAKNNGYNVSSRGRIQADSIEAYNKAS
;
A
#
# COMPACT_ATOMS: atom_id res chain seq x y z
N MET A 1 -13.15 -11.12 -0.30
CA MET A 1 -13.09 -9.69 -0.68
C MET A 1 -14.11 -9.36 -1.76
N PHE A 2 -15.00 -8.43 -1.44
CA PHE A 2 -15.80 -7.62 -2.37
C PHE A 2 -15.89 -6.20 -1.80
N SER A 3 -16.35 -5.23 -2.57
CA SER A 3 -16.55 -3.86 -2.09
C SER A 3 -17.91 -3.32 -2.47
N LEU A 4 -18.44 -2.44 -1.61
CA LEU A 4 -19.69 -1.72 -1.82
C LEU A 4 -19.52 -0.31 -1.23
N ASP A 5 -19.83 0.71 -2.02
CA ASP A 5 -19.74 2.13 -1.61
C ASP A 5 -18.37 2.54 -1.02
N GLY A 6 -17.30 1.95 -1.54
CA GLY A 6 -15.93 2.22 -1.10
C GLY A 6 -15.50 1.47 0.17
N VAL A 7 -16.41 0.70 0.80
CA VAL A 7 -16.10 -0.16 1.94
C VAL A 7 -15.70 -1.55 1.45
N GLU A 8 -14.59 -2.08 1.97
CA GLU A 8 -14.08 -3.42 1.64
C GLU A 8 -14.60 -4.45 2.65
N TYR A 9 -15.15 -5.56 2.14
CA TYR A 9 -15.69 -6.65 2.94
C TYR A 9 -14.96 -7.96 2.67
N GLU A 10 -14.67 -8.69 3.73
CA GLU A 10 -14.12 -10.04 3.67
C GLU A 10 -15.03 -11.03 4.39
N ILE A 11 -15.14 -12.22 3.81
CA ILE A 11 -15.94 -13.31 4.32
C ILE A 11 -15.35 -14.62 3.80
N ASP A 12 -15.15 -15.57 4.71
CA ASP A 12 -14.74 -16.92 4.37
C ASP A 12 -15.94 -17.73 3.92
N LEU A 13 -15.90 -18.16 2.66
CA LEU A 13 -16.99 -18.89 2.02
C LEU A 13 -16.49 -20.22 1.48
N SER A 14 -17.31 -21.25 1.65
CA SER A 14 -17.16 -22.49 0.88
C SER A 14 -17.28 -22.24 -0.62
N THR A 15 -16.74 -23.14 -1.45
CA THR A 15 -16.79 -23.03 -2.92
C THR A 15 -18.22 -22.85 -3.46
N LYS A 16 -19.21 -23.49 -2.82
CA LYS A 16 -20.64 -23.34 -3.17
C LYS A 16 -21.14 -21.92 -2.89
N ASN A 17 -20.85 -21.38 -1.73
CA ASN A 17 -21.31 -20.04 -1.35
C ASN A 17 -20.56 -18.94 -2.09
N ALA A 18 -19.28 -19.13 -2.37
CA ALA A 18 -18.50 -18.23 -3.21
C ALA A 18 -19.06 -18.13 -4.64
N ARG A 19 -19.55 -19.24 -5.20
CA ARG A 19 -20.25 -19.24 -6.50
C ARG A 19 -21.55 -18.46 -6.45
N LYS A 20 -22.37 -18.66 -5.41
CA LYS A 20 -23.61 -17.89 -5.20
C LYS A 20 -23.33 -16.38 -5.16
N LEU A 21 -22.33 -15.97 -4.38
CA LEU A 21 -21.96 -14.56 -4.28
C LEU A 21 -21.58 -13.98 -5.65
N ARG A 22 -20.75 -14.69 -6.44
CA ARG A 22 -20.37 -14.24 -7.78
C ARG A 22 -21.56 -14.15 -8.73
N GLY A 23 -22.49 -15.10 -8.66
CA GLY A 23 -23.71 -15.12 -9.48
C GLY A 23 -24.58 -13.88 -9.31
N VAL A 24 -24.70 -13.34 -8.08
CA VAL A 24 -25.45 -12.10 -7.83
C VAL A 24 -24.88 -10.90 -8.60
N PHE A 25 -23.57 -10.87 -8.80
CA PHE A 25 -22.89 -9.80 -9.53
C PHE A 25 -22.93 -9.98 -11.06
N GLU A 26 -23.24 -11.17 -11.59
CA GLU A 26 -23.12 -11.46 -13.03
C GLU A 26 -23.89 -10.47 -13.90
N GLN A 27 -25.15 -10.16 -13.54
CA GLN A 27 -26.01 -9.20 -14.25
C GLN A 27 -25.40 -7.80 -14.36
N TRP A 28 -24.56 -7.39 -13.40
CA TRP A 28 -23.95 -6.07 -13.36
C TRP A 28 -22.56 -6.06 -14.00
N THR A 29 -21.87 -7.20 -14.01
CA THR A 29 -20.48 -7.27 -14.52
C THR A 29 -20.36 -7.13 -16.04
N GLY A 30 -21.39 -7.49 -16.81
CA GLY A 30 -21.41 -7.36 -18.27
C GLY A 30 -21.25 -5.92 -18.77
N PRO A 31 -22.13 -4.97 -18.35
CA PRO A 31 -22.03 -3.56 -18.75
C PRO A 31 -20.98 -2.78 -17.95
N ALA A 32 -20.46 -3.32 -16.84
CA ALA A 32 -19.50 -2.63 -15.98
C ALA A 32 -18.10 -2.56 -16.60
N ARG A 33 -17.43 -1.41 -16.43
CA ARG A 33 -16.00 -1.27 -16.74
C ARG A 33 -15.14 -1.74 -15.56
N LYS A 34 -14.05 -2.44 -15.86
CA LYS A 34 -13.04 -2.77 -14.85
C LYS A 34 -12.24 -1.51 -14.51
N VAL A 35 -12.37 -1.01 -13.28
CA VAL A 35 -11.64 0.17 -12.78
C VAL A 35 -10.21 -0.15 -12.29
N GLY A 36 -9.76 -1.39 -12.46
CA GLY A 36 -8.42 -1.87 -12.10
C GLY A 36 -8.49 -3.17 -11.31
N ARG A 37 -7.48 -4.04 -11.47
CA ARG A 37 -7.33 -5.25 -10.65
C ARG A 37 -6.61 -4.84 -9.36
N ILE A 38 -7.26 -4.91 -8.21
CA ILE A 38 -6.54 -4.84 -6.92
C ILE A 38 -5.57 -6.04 -6.92
N PRO A 39 -4.24 -5.83 -6.90
CA PRO A 39 -3.29 -6.93 -6.93
C PRO A 39 -3.51 -7.81 -5.70
N ARG A 40 -3.93 -9.06 -5.91
CA ARG A 40 -3.94 -10.08 -4.85
C ARG A 40 -2.50 -10.22 -4.34
N GLY A 41 -2.28 -9.90 -3.06
CA GLY A 41 -1.00 -10.12 -2.39
C GLY A 41 -0.06 -8.93 -2.28
N LYS A 42 -0.46 -7.73 -2.72
CA LYS A 42 0.25 -6.50 -2.32
C LYS A 42 -0.68 -5.75 -1.38
N ALA A 43 -0.46 -5.91 -0.07
CA ALA A 43 -0.97 -4.94 0.90
C ALA A 43 -0.79 -3.56 0.27
N ARG A 44 -1.87 -2.77 0.17
CA ARG A 44 -1.76 -1.36 -0.23
C ARG A 44 -0.60 -0.82 0.58
N ALA A 45 0.53 -0.51 -0.07
CA ALA A 45 1.59 0.19 0.61
C ALA A 45 0.91 1.45 1.14
N ALA A 46 0.79 1.57 2.46
CA ALA A 46 0.07 2.66 3.09
C ALA A 46 0.47 3.95 2.39
N THR A 47 -0.51 4.73 1.94
CA THR A 47 -0.24 6.01 1.29
C THR A 47 0.59 6.83 2.28
N ARG A 48 1.89 6.99 2.00
CA ARG A 48 2.82 7.70 2.89
C ARG A 48 2.23 9.07 3.20
N THR A 49 2.06 9.34 4.49
CA THR A 49 1.54 10.60 4.98
C THR A 49 2.50 11.74 4.62
N THR A 50 2.03 12.98 4.67
CA THR A 50 2.90 14.15 4.49
C THR A 50 4.01 14.19 5.53
N ALA A 51 3.71 13.78 6.77
CA ALA A 51 4.68 13.62 7.84
C ALA A 51 5.78 12.60 7.49
N ASP A 52 5.42 11.42 6.95
CA ASP A 52 6.39 10.41 6.53
C ASP A 52 7.35 10.94 5.45
N LYS A 53 6.84 11.79 4.54
CA LYS A 53 7.65 12.41 3.48
C LYS A 53 8.63 13.43 4.05
N GLN A 54 8.20 14.24 5.01
CA GLN A 54 9.05 15.23 5.69
C GLN A 54 10.17 14.53 6.48
N GLN A 55 9.83 13.51 7.25
CA GLN A 55 10.83 12.72 8.00
C GLN A 55 11.84 12.05 7.07
N THR A 56 11.37 11.48 5.95
CA THR A 56 12.27 10.92 4.91
C THR A 56 13.19 12.00 4.31
N GLY A 57 12.71 13.24 4.16
CA GLY A 57 13.52 14.37 3.70
C GLY A 57 14.65 14.70 4.68
N ALA A 58 14.30 14.89 5.96
CA ALA A 58 15.27 15.21 7.02
C ALA A 58 16.34 14.11 7.18
N ILE A 59 15.95 12.84 7.18
CA ILE A 59 16.89 11.71 7.26
C ILE A 59 17.85 11.74 6.06
N ARG A 60 17.36 12.06 4.85
CA ARG A 60 18.20 12.11 3.65
C ARG A 60 19.22 13.24 3.71
N GLU A 61 18.83 14.41 4.19
CA GLU A 61 19.74 15.56 4.32
C GLU A 61 20.81 15.29 5.37
N TRP A 62 20.42 14.79 6.54
CA TRP A 62 21.34 14.38 7.58
C TRP A 62 22.30 13.30 7.08
N ALA A 63 21.78 12.27 6.41
CA ALA A 63 22.57 11.17 5.89
C ALA A 63 23.62 11.65 4.86
N LYS A 64 23.24 12.54 3.93
CA LYS A 64 24.19 13.14 2.98
C LYS A 64 25.29 13.93 3.68
N ASN A 65 24.94 14.73 4.69
CA ASN A 65 25.90 15.53 5.44
C ASN A 65 26.86 14.67 6.27
N ASN A 66 26.41 13.48 6.69
CA ASN A 66 27.22 12.51 7.45
C ASN A 66 27.91 11.45 6.55
N GLY A 67 27.89 11.63 5.22
CA GLY A 67 28.60 10.76 4.29
C GLY A 67 27.91 9.41 3.98
N TYR A 68 26.66 9.24 4.38
CA TYR A 68 25.88 8.04 4.05
C TYR A 68 25.35 8.08 2.61
N ASN A 69 25.46 6.95 1.91
CA ASN A 69 24.95 6.80 0.55
C ASN A 69 23.43 6.60 0.55
N VAL A 70 22.69 7.68 0.28
CA VAL A 70 21.22 7.67 0.21
C VAL A 70 20.71 7.96 -1.20
N SER A 71 19.78 7.13 -1.67
CA SER A 71 19.13 7.33 -2.98
C SER A 71 18.35 8.65 -3.02
N SER A 72 18.40 9.34 -4.16
CA SER A 72 17.68 10.60 -4.41
C SER A 72 16.17 10.47 -4.32
N ARG A 73 15.63 9.26 -4.56
CA ARG A 73 14.20 8.94 -4.48
C ARG A 73 13.95 7.55 -3.91
N GLY A 74 12.75 7.34 -3.38
CA GLY A 74 12.34 6.04 -2.86
C GLY A 74 12.64 5.84 -1.37
N ARG A 75 12.71 4.58 -0.96
CA ARG A 75 12.91 4.16 0.43
C ARG A 75 14.36 4.42 0.87
N ILE A 76 14.54 4.87 2.10
CA ILE A 76 15.86 5.00 2.72
C ILE A 76 16.24 3.65 3.32
N GLN A 77 17.52 3.28 3.25
CA GLN A 77 18.03 2.05 3.87
C GLN A 77 17.85 2.12 5.38
N ALA A 78 17.53 0.97 6.01
CA ALA A 78 17.27 0.89 7.45
C ALA A 78 18.45 1.45 8.26
N ASP A 79 19.68 1.13 7.85
CA ASP A 79 20.92 1.58 8.49
C ASP A 79 21.02 3.12 8.61
N SER A 80 20.59 3.86 7.59
CA SER A 80 20.60 5.34 7.64
C SER A 80 19.50 5.90 8.55
N ILE A 81 18.37 5.22 8.67
CA ILE A 81 17.27 5.60 9.58
C ILE A 81 17.71 5.34 11.03
N GLU A 82 18.35 4.20 11.31
CA GLU A 82 18.87 3.87 12.62
C GLU A 82 19.99 4.81 13.05
N ALA A 83 20.91 5.15 12.15
CA ALA A 83 21.97 6.11 12.43
C ALA A 83 21.41 7.50 12.74
N TYR A 84 20.39 7.94 12.00
CA TYR A 84 19.68 9.20 12.28
C TYR A 84 18.99 9.19 13.65
N ASN A 85 18.29 8.10 13.99
CA ASN A 85 17.63 7.95 15.29
C ASN A 85 18.61 7.85 16.47
N LYS A 86 19.85 7.42 16.24
CA LYS A 86 20.91 7.41 17.26
C LYS A 86 21.57 8.79 17.43
N ALA A 87 21.51 9.63 16.40
CA ALA A 87 22.14 10.94 16.36
C ALA A 87 21.18 12.10 16.67
N SER A 88 19.87 11.82 16.74
CA SER A 88 18.82 12.73 17.25
C SER A 88 18.52 12.44 18.72
#